data_AF-A0A1F8UAW6-F1
#
_entry.id   AF-A0A1F8UAW6-F1
#
_cell.length_a   1.000
_cell.length_b   1.000
_cell.length_c   1.000
_cell.angle_alpha   90.00
_cell.angle_beta   90.00
_cell.angle_gamma   90.00
#
_symmetry.space_group_name_H-M   'P 1'
#
loop_
_entity.id
_entity.type
_entity.pdbx_description
1 polymer ?
#
loop_
_entity_poly.entity_id
_entity_poly.type
_entity_poly.pdbx_seq_one_letter_code
_entity_poly.pdbx_strand_id
1 'polypeptide(L)'
;MLQIDDAGSGSFVGGTCIGIYRPQSNDYYFDIIPVELYNKENFKKKYYLDDVVEIISKGIRNFNIPKSETIEICRGYMFEKLKGWLDDNGYTWYCTQISGRAQEIIEKNFELYTERLGLPRQYIKYTKYPFHFHKLLRWVYADYDKRIKHCKVGWKSWQKIEGIKPELSHGIMQIPYLSCLKCGKSIRKGSKIRILKYTSNMENFVYMHENC
;
A
#
# COMPACT_ATOMS: atom_id res chain seq x y z
N MET A 1 -0.88 6.50 26.98
CA MET A 1 0.11 5.75 26.18
C MET A 1 -0.33 5.83 24.74
N LEU A 2 0.59 5.99 23.79
CA LEU A 2 0.27 6.05 22.37
C LEU A 2 0.87 4.87 21.63
N GLN A 3 0.24 4.49 20.53
CA GLN A 3 0.68 3.41 19.66
C GLN A 3 0.84 3.96 18.25
N ILE A 4 2.01 3.73 17.65
CA ILE A 4 2.35 4.16 16.30
C ILE A 4 2.65 2.94 15.44
N ASP A 5 1.96 2.83 14.31
CA ASP A 5 2.12 1.72 13.37
C ASP A 5 1.96 2.20 11.91
N ASP A 6 2.37 1.35 10.98
CA ASP A 6 2.25 1.57 9.54
C ASP A 6 1.47 0.46 8.83
N ALA A 7 0.79 0.82 7.74
CA ALA A 7 0.17 -0.15 6.85
C ALA A 7 0.45 0.19 5.39
N GLY A 8 0.73 -0.84 4.60
CA GLY A 8 0.99 -0.69 3.17
C GLY A 8 2.44 -0.43 2.78
N SER A 9 3.39 -0.36 3.73
CA SER A 9 4.83 -0.27 3.43
C SER A 9 5.34 -1.45 2.58
N GLY A 10 4.65 -2.60 2.62
CA GLY A 10 4.86 -3.78 1.76
C GLY A 10 3.96 -3.88 0.52
N SER A 11 3.07 -2.92 0.26
CA SER A 11 2.22 -2.87 -0.93
C SER A 11 2.88 -2.12 -2.09
N PHE A 12 2.82 -2.68 -3.29
CA PHE A 12 3.30 -2.01 -4.52
C PHE A 12 2.41 -0.84 -4.95
N VAL A 13 1.10 -0.94 -4.67
CA VAL A 13 0.09 0.06 -5.04
C VAL A 13 -0.27 0.90 -3.83
N GLY A 14 -0.37 2.21 -4.03
CA GLY A 14 -0.67 3.23 -3.04
C GLY A 14 0.58 3.74 -2.32
N GLY A 15 0.36 4.75 -1.47
CA GLY A 15 1.30 5.22 -0.46
C GLY A 15 1.48 4.25 0.71
N THR A 16 1.83 4.81 1.87
CA THR A 16 1.88 4.06 3.14
C THR A 16 1.07 4.81 4.17
N CYS A 17 0.15 4.13 4.84
CA CYS A 17 -0.61 4.68 5.94
C CYS A 17 0.27 4.71 7.18
N ILE A 18 0.32 5.85 7.85
CA ILE A 18 1.00 6.05 9.14
C ILE A 18 -0.05 6.48 10.13
N GLY A 19 -0.14 5.78 11.27
CA GLY A 19 -1.19 6.04 12.26
C GLY A 19 -0.66 6.20 13.67
N ILE A 20 -1.38 7.01 14.44
CA ILE A 20 -1.28 7.16 15.89
C ILE A 20 -2.62 6.74 16.49
N TYR A 21 -2.57 5.90 17.51
CA TYR A 21 -3.74 5.49 18.29
C TYR A 21 -3.49 5.72 19.78
N ARG A 22 -4.50 6.27 20.47
CA ARG A 22 -4.49 6.46 21.92
C ARG A 22 -5.54 5.55 22.56
N PRO A 23 -5.15 4.41 23.15
CA PRO A 23 -6.11 3.44 23.68
C PRO A 23 -7.03 4.01 24.76
N GLN A 24 -6.55 4.94 25.60
CA GLN A 24 -7.31 5.45 26.74
C GLN A 24 -8.56 6.24 26.33
N SER A 25 -8.46 7.05 25.27
CA SER A 25 -9.56 7.87 24.76
C SER A 25 -10.18 7.32 23.48
N ASN A 26 -9.59 6.27 22.90
CA ASN A 26 -9.95 5.74 21.57
C ASN A 26 -9.80 6.79 20.45
N ASP A 27 -8.90 7.76 20.65
CA ASP A 27 -8.53 8.73 19.63
C ASP A 27 -7.55 8.12 18.61
N TYR A 28 -7.69 8.52 17.35
CA TYR A 28 -6.79 8.10 16.29
C TYR A 28 -6.55 9.22 15.29
N TYR A 29 -5.32 9.28 14.80
CA TYR A 29 -4.91 10.15 13.70
C TYR A 29 -4.16 9.28 12.70
N PHE A 30 -4.40 9.48 11.41
CA PHE A 30 -3.64 8.83 10.37
C PHE A 30 -3.47 9.76 9.19
N ASP A 31 -2.42 9.51 8.42
CA ASP A 31 -2.21 10.15 7.13
C ASP A 31 -1.51 9.17 6.18
N ILE A 32 -1.49 9.51 4.90
CA ILE A 32 -0.88 8.69 3.85
C ILE A 32 0.40 9.37 3.38
N ILE A 33 1.52 8.66 3.49
CA ILE A 33 2.75 9.05 2.79
C ILE A 33 2.46 9.03 1.29
N PRO A 34 2.63 10.17 0.57
CA PRO A 34 2.31 10.26 -0.84
C PRO A 34 3.13 9.26 -1.68
N VAL A 35 2.50 8.67 -2.69
CA VAL A 35 3.15 7.68 -3.56
C VAL A 35 4.32 8.29 -4.35
N GLU A 36 4.28 9.60 -4.55
CA GLU A 36 5.29 10.43 -5.18
C GLU A 36 6.64 10.37 -4.44
N LEU A 37 6.64 10.11 -3.12
CA LEU A 37 7.86 9.90 -2.35
C LEU A 37 8.49 8.52 -2.59
N TYR A 38 7.77 7.62 -3.25
CA TYR A 38 8.24 6.30 -3.66
C TYR A 38 8.66 6.23 -5.12
N ASN A 39 8.93 7.36 -5.78
CA ASN A 39 9.61 7.37 -7.08
C ASN A 39 11.11 7.00 -6.94
N LYS A 40 11.81 6.77 -8.06
CA LYS A 40 13.22 6.31 -8.05
C LYS A 40 14.16 7.26 -7.28
N GLU A 41 13.98 8.56 -7.44
CA GLU A 41 14.85 9.56 -6.83
C GLU A 41 14.55 9.75 -5.34
N ASN A 42 13.28 9.98 -5.00
CA ASN A 42 12.82 10.25 -3.64
C ASN A 42 12.99 9.02 -2.74
N PHE A 43 12.74 7.82 -3.27
CA PHE A 43 12.90 6.57 -2.52
C PHE A 43 14.37 6.34 -2.14
N LYS A 44 15.31 6.63 -3.06
CA LYS A 44 16.76 6.53 -2.78
C LYS A 44 17.19 7.50 -1.68
N LYS A 45 16.60 8.70 -1.65
CA LYS A 45 16.85 9.72 -0.61
C LYS A 45 16.12 9.44 0.70
N LYS A 46 15.25 8.42 0.74
CA LYS A 46 14.41 8.04 1.89
C LYS A 46 13.52 9.19 2.40
N TYR A 47 13.02 10.06 1.51
CA TYR A 47 12.14 11.18 1.92
C TYR A 47 10.81 10.72 2.54
N TYR A 48 10.37 9.50 2.22
CA TYR A 48 9.22 8.89 2.90
C TYR A 48 9.42 8.75 4.42
N LEU A 49 10.66 8.63 4.93
CA LEU A 49 10.92 8.60 6.37
C LEU A 49 10.83 9.99 7.02
N ASP A 50 11.11 11.06 6.28
CA ASP A 50 10.91 12.43 6.76
C ASP A 50 9.41 12.72 6.87
N ASP A 51 8.63 12.24 5.90
CA ASP A 51 7.18 12.35 5.88
C ASP A 51 6.51 11.64 7.07
N VAL A 52 7.06 10.50 7.52
CA VAL A 52 6.64 9.86 8.79
C VAL A 52 6.78 10.83 9.97
N VAL A 53 7.91 11.54 10.07
CA VAL A 53 8.12 12.52 11.16
C VAL A 53 7.11 13.65 11.07
N GLU A 54 6.83 14.14 9.86
CA GLU A 54 5.84 15.19 9.64
C GLU A 54 4.43 14.74 10.07
N ILE A 55 3.98 13.56 9.63
CA ILE A 55 2.67 13.00 9.98
C ILE A 55 2.56 12.83 11.50
N ILE A 56 3.56 12.22 12.13
CA ILE A 56 3.50 11.93 13.56
C ILE A 56 3.58 13.21 14.40
N SER A 57 4.44 14.17 14.04
CA SER A 57 4.54 15.45 14.74
C SER A 57 3.25 16.28 14.64
N LYS A 58 2.51 16.19 13.53
CA LYS A 58 1.16 16.76 13.41
C LYS A 58 0.18 16.08 14.38
N GLY A 59 0.14 14.75 14.40
CA GLY A 59 -0.76 14.02 15.30
C GLY A 59 -0.46 14.27 16.79
N ILE A 60 0.82 14.29 17.19
CA ILE A 60 1.25 14.62 18.55
C ILE A 60 0.78 16.03 18.97
N ARG A 61 0.90 17.03 18.07
CA ARG A 61 0.41 18.39 18.32
C ARG A 61 -1.11 18.44 18.41
N ASN A 62 -1.81 17.77 17.50
CA ASN A 62 -3.28 17.75 17.47
C ASN A 62 -3.88 17.14 18.74
N PHE A 63 -3.24 16.14 19.32
CA PHE A 63 -3.69 15.51 20.57
C PHE A 63 -3.11 16.14 21.84
N ASN A 64 -2.29 17.19 21.72
CA ASN A 64 -1.58 17.82 22.83
C ASN A 64 -0.87 16.80 23.74
N ILE A 65 -0.16 15.85 23.13
CA ILE A 65 0.48 14.75 23.86
C ILE A 65 1.62 15.29 24.74
N PRO A 66 1.58 15.05 26.06
CA PRO A 66 2.64 15.45 26.96
C PRO A 66 3.88 14.57 26.75
N LYS A 67 5.07 15.14 26.94
CA LYS A 67 6.35 14.39 26.79
C LYS A 67 6.52 13.20 27.75
N SER A 68 5.79 13.23 28.87
CA SER A 68 5.74 12.15 29.86
C SER A 68 4.88 10.96 29.45
N GLU A 69 4.04 11.10 28.41
CA GLU A 69 3.23 9.99 27.91
C GLU A 69 4.07 9.09 27.01
N THR A 70 4.19 7.82 27.39
CA THR A 70 4.99 6.85 26.64
C THR A 70 4.38 6.54 25.27
N ILE A 71 5.25 6.52 24.26
CA ILE A 71 4.95 6.20 22.86
C ILE A 71 5.49 4.80 22.53
N GLU A 72 4.61 3.88 22.19
CA GLU A 72 4.94 2.58 21.64
C GLU A 72 5.03 2.68 20.11
N ILE A 73 6.14 2.21 19.54
CA ILE A 73 6.37 2.27 18.10
C ILE A 73 6.54 0.85 17.56
N CYS A 74 5.90 0.56 16.42
CA CYS A 74 6.14 -0.68 15.70
C CYS A 74 7.63 -0.85 15.35
N ARG A 75 8.08 -2.10 15.30
CA ARG A 75 9.47 -2.47 14.97
C ARG A 75 9.83 -2.23 13.49
N GLY A 76 8.88 -1.81 12.66
CA GLY A 76 9.06 -1.54 11.24
C GLY A 76 10.15 -0.50 10.95
N TYR A 77 10.78 -0.63 9.78
CA TYR A 77 11.82 0.28 9.31
C TYR A 77 11.30 1.71 9.02
N MET A 78 9.98 1.87 8.89
CA MET A 78 9.33 3.15 8.61
C MET A 78 9.62 4.21 9.67
N PHE A 79 9.99 3.79 10.89
CA PHE A 79 10.15 4.69 12.03
C PHE A 79 11.61 5.04 12.35
N GLU A 80 12.57 4.73 11.47
CA GLU A 80 14.00 5.01 11.70
C GLU A 80 14.27 6.49 12.05
N LYS A 81 13.77 7.44 11.25
CA LYS A 81 13.96 8.88 11.50
C LYS A 81 13.11 9.41 12.64
N LEU A 82 11.92 8.82 12.85
CA LEU A 82 11.02 9.21 13.94
C LEU A 82 11.67 9.03 15.31
N LYS A 83 12.41 7.93 15.51
CA LYS A 83 13.10 7.64 16.77
C LYS A 83 14.04 8.77 17.18
N GLY A 84 14.91 9.20 16.26
CA GLY A 84 15.81 10.34 16.50
C GLY A 84 15.05 11.63 16.77
N TRP A 85 14.00 11.91 16.01
CA TRP A 85 13.17 13.10 16.26
C TRP A 85 12.50 13.08 17.64
N LEU A 86 12.03 11.92 18.11
CA LEU A 86 11.44 11.78 19.44
C LEU A 86 12.48 12.00 20.54
N ASP A 87 13.70 11.47 20.38
CA ASP A 87 14.82 11.70 21.29
C ASP A 87 15.17 13.19 21.38
N ASP A 88 15.37 13.84 20.23
CA ASP A 88 15.71 15.27 20.13
C ASP A 88 14.63 16.17 20.75
N ASN A 89 13.37 15.71 20.74
CA ASN A 89 12.24 16.41 21.33
C ASN A 89 11.89 15.94 22.74
N GLY A 90 12.67 15.03 23.35
CA GLY A 90 12.50 14.60 24.73
C GLY A 90 11.22 13.80 25.01
N TYR A 91 10.72 13.06 24.03
CA TYR A 91 9.60 12.13 24.22
C TYR A 91 10.08 10.80 24.78
N THR A 92 9.28 10.18 25.65
CA THR A 92 9.55 8.81 26.13
C THR A 92 8.96 7.79 25.15
N TRP A 93 9.78 6.91 24.58
CA TRP A 93 9.33 5.91 23.61
C TRP A 93 10.07 4.58 23.70
N TYR A 94 9.46 3.51 23.17
CA TYR A 94 10.13 2.24 22.94
C TYR A 94 9.52 1.49 21.74
N CYS A 95 10.30 0.56 21.17
CA CYS A 95 9.83 -0.31 20.09
C CYS A 95 9.14 -1.56 20.63
N THR A 96 7.95 -1.88 20.13
CA THR A 96 7.23 -3.10 20.46
C THR A 96 6.48 -3.63 19.24
N GLN A 97 5.91 -4.83 19.36
CA GLN A 97 4.95 -5.30 18.38
C GLN A 97 3.60 -4.62 18.67
N ILE A 98 3.16 -3.78 17.76
CA ILE A 98 1.81 -3.22 17.81
C ILE A 98 0.84 -4.30 17.33
N SER A 99 -0.22 -4.52 18.08
CA SER A 99 -1.28 -5.48 17.74
C SER A 99 -2.62 -5.03 18.30
N GLY A 100 -3.70 -5.72 17.93
CA GLY A 100 -5.05 -5.38 18.36
C GLY A 100 -5.57 -4.11 17.69
N ARG A 101 -6.26 -3.25 18.45
CA ARG A 101 -7.09 -2.18 17.91
C ARG A 101 -6.34 -1.16 17.06
N ALA A 102 -5.12 -0.79 17.44
CA ALA A 102 -4.28 0.13 16.67
C ALA A 102 -3.99 -0.43 15.27
N GLN A 103 -3.51 -1.67 15.21
CA GLN A 103 -3.21 -2.37 13.95
C GLN A 103 -4.47 -2.48 13.08
N GLU A 104 -5.59 -2.92 13.66
CA GLU A 104 -6.87 -3.05 12.95
C GLU A 104 -7.33 -1.74 12.29
N ILE A 105 -7.29 -0.63 13.03
CA ILE A 105 -7.71 0.68 12.51
C ILE A 105 -6.77 1.15 11.40
N ILE A 106 -5.46 1.00 11.58
CA ILE A 106 -4.45 1.49 10.62
C ILE A 106 -4.49 0.66 9.33
N GLU A 107 -4.55 -0.67 9.44
CA GLU A 107 -4.75 -1.56 8.31
C GLU A 107 -6.06 -1.24 7.59
N LYS A 108 -7.16 -1.03 8.34
CA LYS A 108 -8.46 -0.73 7.73
C LYS A 108 -8.45 0.59 6.95
N ASN A 109 -7.78 1.61 7.47
CA ASN A 109 -7.63 2.89 6.76
C ASN A 109 -6.79 2.75 5.48
N PHE A 110 -5.75 1.90 5.50
CA PHE A 110 -5.01 1.56 4.28
C PHE A 110 -5.88 0.81 3.25
N GLU A 111 -6.72 -0.14 3.70
CA GLU A 111 -7.68 -0.80 2.81
C GLU A 111 -8.62 0.21 2.15
N LEU A 112 -9.25 1.08 2.93
CA LEU A 112 -10.17 2.11 2.41
C LEU A 112 -9.47 3.09 1.47
N TYR A 113 -8.23 3.47 1.78
CA TYR A 113 -7.41 4.28 0.90
C TYR A 113 -7.17 3.60 -0.45
N THR A 114 -6.74 2.34 -0.46
CA THR A 114 -6.48 1.61 -1.71
C THR A 114 -7.76 1.27 -2.48
N GLU A 115 -8.89 1.05 -1.81
CA GLU A 115 -10.22 0.96 -2.46
C GLU A 115 -10.55 2.25 -3.22
N ARG A 116 -10.28 3.43 -2.63
CA ARG A 116 -10.49 4.73 -3.28
C ARG A 116 -9.60 4.94 -4.52
N LEU A 117 -8.44 4.27 -4.59
CA LEU A 117 -7.61 4.23 -5.80
C LEU A 117 -8.18 3.32 -6.90
N GLY A 118 -9.26 2.57 -6.61
CA GLY A 118 -9.89 1.62 -7.51
C GLY A 118 -9.33 0.19 -7.40
N LEU A 119 -8.54 -0.12 -6.37
CA LEU A 119 -8.06 -1.48 -6.13
C LEU A 119 -9.20 -2.34 -5.56
N PRO A 120 -9.55 -3.49 -6.16
CA PRO A 120 -10.62 -4.34 -5.64
C PRO A 120 -10.27 -4.90 -4.26
N ARG A 121 -11.25 -5.00 -3.35
CA ARG A 121 -11.10 -5.60 -2.00
C ARG A 121 -10.36 -6.94 -1.98
N GLN A 122 -10.67 -7.80 -2.94
CA GLN A 122 -10.04 -9.10 -3.07
C GLN A 122 -8.54 -9.02 -3.42
N TYR A 123 -8.04 -7.89 -3.91
CA TYR A 123 -6.62 -7.61 -4.19
C TYR A 123 -5.92 -6.97 -2.99
N ILE A 124 -6.67 -6.34 -2.09
CA ILE A 124 -6.18 -5.71 -0.87
C ILE A 124 -5.91 -6.75 0.22
N LYS A 125 -6.83 -7.70 0.43
CA LYS A 125 -6.70 -8.71 1.49
C LYS A 125 -5.48 -9.62 1.28
N TYR A 126 -4.76 -9.82 2.39
CA TYR A 126 -3.47 -10.50 2.52
C TYR A 126 -3.38 -11.78 1.66
N THR A 127 -2.43 -11.77 0.74
CA THR A 127 -1.80 -12.97 0.18
C THR A 127 -0.36 -12.92 0.64
N LYS A 128 0.19 -14.02 1.18
CA LYS A 128 1.60 -14.07 1.61
C LYS A 128 2.53 -13.52 0.49
N TYR A 129 3.52 -12.71 0.87
CA TYR A 129 4.62 -12.28 0.00
C TYR A 129 5.31 -13.53 -0.58
N PRO A 130 5.65 -13.66 -1.89
CA PRO A 130 5.72 -12.68 -2.99
C PRO A 130 4.48 -12.62 -3.91
N PHE A 131 3.43 -13.39 -3.64
CA PHE A 131 2.24 -13.49 -4.52
C PHE A 131 1.45 -12.18 -4.61
N HIS A 132 1.53 -11.34 -3.57
CA HIS A 132 0.83 -10.06 -3.51
C HIS A 132 1.32 -9.07 -4.58
N PHE A 133 2.63 -9.01 -4.84
CA PHE A 133 3.20 -8.11 -5.85
C PHE A 133 2.67 -8.43 -7.26
N HIS A 134 2.73 -9.70 -7.65
CA HIS A 134 2.26 -10.14 -8.98
C HIS A 134 0.75 -9.97 -9.14
N LYS A 135 0.00 -10.17 -8.07
CA LYS A 135 -1.44 -9.90 -8.03
C LYS A 135 -1.71 -8.43 -8.30
N LEU A 136 -1.07 -7.50 -7.58
CA LEU A 136 -1.21 -6.07 -7.82
C LEU A 136 -0.79 -5.67 -9.24
N LEU A 137 0.28 -6.27 -9.75
CA LEU A 137 0.78 -6.02 -11.10
C LEU A 137 -0.24 -6.36 -12.20
N ARG A 138 -1.05 -7.42 -12.02
CA ARG A 138 -2.15 -7.75 -12.94
C ARG A 138 -3.21 -6.65 -12.97
N TRP A 139 -3.52 -6.05 -11.82
CA TRP A 139 -4.42 -4.90 -11.76
C TRP A 139 -3.79 -3.67 -12.44
N VAL A 140 -2.50 -3.42 -12.24
CA VAL A 140 -1.80 -2.31 -12.92
C VAL A 140 -1.86 -2.48 -14.44
N TYR A 141 -1.45 -3.63 -14.98
CA TYR A 141 -1.43 -3.84 -16.44
C TYR A 141 -2.80 -3.83 -17.10
N ALA A 142 -3.88 -4.08 -16.36
CA ALA A 142 -5.23 -3.97 -16.91
C ALA A 142 -5.62 -2.52 -17.32
N ASP A 143 -4.95 -1.50 -16.76
CA ASP A 143 -5.10 -0.10 -17.16
C ASP A 143 -3.80 0.68 -16.86
N TYR A 144 -2.72 0.25 -17.52
CA TYR A 144 -1.34 0.64 -17.16
C TYR A 144 -1.15 2.15 -17.04
N ASP A 145 -1.54 2.91 -18.06
CA ASP A 145 -1.33 4.36 -18.13
C ASP A 145 -2.02 5.11 -16.98
N LYS A 146 -3.18 4.62 -16.53
CA LYS A 146 -3.92 5.23 -15.43
C LYS A 146 -3.46 4.75 -14.06
N ARG A 147 -2.86 3.56 -13.96
CA ARG A 147 -2.61 2.90 -12.66
C ARG A 147 -1.15 2.95 -12.23
N ILE A 148 -0.20 3.04 -13.16
CA ILE A 148 1.24 3.06 -12.81
C ILE A 148 1.63 4.25 -11.93
N LYS A 149 0.93 5.39 -12.08
CA LYS A 149 1.11 6.58 -11.23
C LYS A 149 0.77 6.34 -9.76
N HIS A 150 0.02 5.29 -9.44
CA HIS A 150 -0.32 4.89 -8.08
C HIS A 150 0.67 3.87 -7.51
N CYS A 151 1.80 3.60 -8.16
CA CYS A 151 2.72 2.55 -7.77
C CYS A 151 4.04 3.07 -7.22
N LYS A 152 4.65 2.29 -6.32
CA LYS A 152 5.97 2.55 -5.72
C LYS A 152 7.10 2.18 -6.69
N VAL A 153 7.26 2.95 -7.76
CA VAL A 153 8.21 2.67 -8.86
C VAL A 153 9.69 2.78 -8.50
N GLY A 154 10.01 3.34 -7.33
CA GLY A 154 11.37 3.34 -6.77
C GLY A 154 11.81 1.97 -6.22
N TRP A 155 10.91 1.00 -6.12
CA TRP A 155 11.23 -0.33 -5.58
C TRP A 155 12.08 -1.17 -6.53
N LYS A 156 13.07 -1.86 -5.96
CA LYS A 156 13.92 -2.81 -6.71
C LYS A 156 13.11 -3.91 -7.39
N SER A 157 12.03 -4.38 -6.78
CA SER A 157 11.16 -5.41 -7.37
C SER A 157 10.49 -4.93 -8.66
N TRP A 158 10.04 -3.68 -8.70
CA TRP A 158 9.52 -3.05 -9.92
C TRP A 158 10.62 -2.80 -10.94
N GLN A 159 11.76 -2.22 -10.54
CA GLN A 159 12.86 -1.90 -11.45
C GLN A 159 13.41 -3.13 -12.19
N LYS A 160 13.30 -4.34 -11.63
CA LYS A 160 13.70 -5.58 -12.30
C LYS A 160 12.81 -5.96 -13.49
N ILE A 161 11.57 -5.50 -13.49
CA ILE A 161 10.53 -5.88 -14.44
C ILE A 161 9.94 -4.68 -15.20
N GLU A 162 10.46 -3.49 -14.95
CA GLU A 162 10.00 -2.29 -15.63
C GLU A 162 10.32 -2.39 -17.13
N GLY A 163 9.43 -1.87 -17.96
CA GLY A 163 9.56 -1.97 -19.41
C GLY A 163 9.04 -3.26 -20.03
N ILE A 164 8.61 -4.25 -19.23
CA ILE A 164 7.86 -5.40 -19.76
C ILE A 164 6.60 -4.91 -20.45
N LYS A 165 6.43 -5.33 -21.70
CA LYS A 165 5.23 -5.05 -22.50
C LYS A 165 4.40 -6.33 -22.57
N PRO A 166 3.19 -6.36 -22.00
CA PRO A 166 2.33 -7.51 -22.13
C PRO A 166 1.92 -7.76 -23.58
N GLU A 167 1.96 -9.02 -23.98
CA GLU A 167 1.43 -9.50 -25.26
C GLU A 167 -0.09 -9.54 -25.19
N LEU A 168 -0.75 -8.93 -26.17
CA LEU A 168 -2.21 -8.93 -26.28
C LEU A 168 -2.66 -10.10 -27.16
N SER A 169 -3.60 -10.89 -26.64
CA SER A 169 -4.33 -11.89 -27.40
C SER A 169 -5.83 -11.83 -27.08
N HIS A 170 -6.62 -12.59 -27.85
CA HIS A 170 -8.06 -12.68 -27.70
C HIS A 170 -8.47 -14.14 -27.47
N GLY A 171 -9.58 -14.34 -26.77
CA GLY A 171 -10.11 -15.68 -26.53
C GLY A 171 -11.56 -15.67 -26.07
N ILE A 172 -12.01 -16.82 -25.62
CA ILE A 172 -13.35 -17.01 -25.04
C ILE A 172 -13.21 -17.36 -23.57
N MET A 173 -13.94 -16.69 -22.70
CA MET A 173 -13.92 -16.96 -21.26
C MET A 173 -14.48 -18.34 -20.96
N GLN A 174 -13.64 -19.26 -20.48
CA GLN A 174 -14.07 -20.60 -20.06
C GLN A 174 -14.38 -20.67 -18.56
N ILE A 175 -13.80 -19.76 -17.77
CA ILE A 175 -13.88 -19.76 -16.31
C ILE A 175 -15.10 -18.93 -15.86
N PRO A 176 -16.05 -19.49 -15.10
CA PRO A 176 -17.16 -18.72 -14.55
C PRO A 176 -16.70 -17.79 -13.43
N TYR A 177 -17.47 -16.74 -13.15
CA TYR A 177 -17.28 -15.81 -12.03
C TYR A 177 -15.99 -14.98 -12.03
N LEU A 178 -15.30 -14.88 -13.16
CA LEU A 178 -14.13 -14.00 -13.25
C LEU A 178 -14.56 -12.54 -13.39
N SER A 179 -13.90 -11.64 -12.65
CA SER A 179 -14.12 -10.20 -12.80
C SER A 179 -13.09 -9.59 -13.76
N CYS A 180 -13.53 -8.68 -14.63
CA CYS A 180 -12.66 -7.91 -15.50
C CYS A 180 -11.76 -7.02 -14.65
N LEU A 181 -10.45 -7.14 -14.83
CA LEU A 181 -9.48 -6.38 -14.02
C LEU A 181 -9.42 -4.90 -14.40
N LYS A 182 -9.97 -4.51 -15.56
CA LYS A 182 -10.07 -3.10 -15.96
C LYS A 182 -11.30 -2.43 -15.35
N CYS A 183 -12.50 -2.92 -15.66
CA CYS A 183 -13.76 -2.26 -15.25
C CYS A 183 -14.39 -2.80 -13.95
N GLY A 184 -13.87 -3.90 -13.40
CA GLY A 184 -14.38 -4.54 -12.18
C GLY A 184 -15.67 -5.36 -12.35
N LYS A 185 -16.34 -5.30 -13.51
CA LYS A 185 -17.59 -6.05 -13.77
C LYS A 185 -17.31 -7.54 -14.06
N SER A 186 -18.30 -8.38 -13.78
CA SER A 186 -18.23 -9.82 -14.08
C SER A 186 -18.10 -10.10 -15.58
N ILE A 187 -17.27 -11.08 -15.93
CA ILE A 187 -17.13 -11.64 -17.28
C ILE A 187 -17.96 -12.93 -17.34
N ARG A 188 -18.93 -12.99 -18.25
CA ARG A 188 -19.77 -14.19 -18.43
C ARG A 188 -18.97 -15.26 -19.17
N LYS A 189 -19.13 -16.53 -18.76
CA LYS A 189 -18.60 -17.68 -19.50
C LYS A 189 -19.13 -17.65 -20.94
N GLY A 190 -18.28 -17.99 -21.91
CA GLY A 190 -18.57 -17.92 -23.34
C GLY A 190 -18.41 -16.53 -23.97
N SER A 191 -18.14 -15.48 -23.18
CA SER A 191 -17.91 -14.14 -23.73
C SER A 191 -16.52 -14.03 -24.37
N LYS A 192 -16.42 -13.23 -25.44
CA LYS A 192 -15.13 -12.79 -25.99
C LYS A 192 -14.40 -11.91 -24.98
N ILE A 193 -13.08 -12.11 -24.90
CA ILE A 193 -12.21 -11.43 -23.93
C ILE A 193 -10.89 -11.01 -24.55
N ARG A 194 -10.30 -9.96 -23.98
CA ARG A 194 -8.89 -9.61 -24.16
C ARG A 194 -8.06 -10.26 -23.06
N ILE A 195 -6.90 -10.79 -23.43
CA ILE A 195 -5.96 -11.45 -22.54
C ILE A 195 -4.63 -10.73 -22.70
N LEU A 196 -4.11 -10.15 -21.61
CA LEU A 196 -2.71 -9.72 -21.58
C LEU A 196 -1.86 -10.81 -20.94
N LYS A 197 -0.78 -11.19 -21.62
CA LYS A 197 0.20 -12.16 -21.15
C LYS A 197 1.53 -11.46 -20.92
N TYR A 198 2.16 -11.69 -19.77
CA TYR A 198 3.52 -11.22 -19.50
C TYR A 198 4.22 -12.14 -18.51
N THR A 199 5.55 -12.11 -18.49
CA THR A 199 6.38 -12.94 -17.60
C THR A 199 7.16 -12.06 -16.65
N SER A 200 6.89 -12.15 -15.34
CA SER A 200 7.73 -11.53 -14.31
C SER A 200 8.79 -12.54 -13.85
N ASN A 201 8.63 -13.15 -12.67
CA ASN A 201 9.31 -14.38 -12.29
C ASN A 201 8.51 -15.64 -12.70
N MET A 202 7.26 -15.46 -13.11
CA MET A 202 6.34 -16.48 -13.60
C MET A 202 5.41 -15.88 -14.65
N GLU A 203 4.76 -16.75 -15.41
CA GLU A 203 3.77 -16.36 -16.40
C GLU A 203 2.51 -15.79 -15.71
N ASN A 204 2.03 -14.65 -16.19
CA ASN A 204 0.87 -13.96 -15.67
C ASN A 204 -0.13 -13.65 -16.79
N PHE A 205 -1.41 -13.73 -16.44
CA PHE A 205 -2.52 -13.47 -17.35
C PHE A 205 -3.48 -12.44 -16.75
N VAL A 206 -3.85 -11.45 -17.56
CA VAL A 206 -4.85 -10.43 -17.21
C VAL A 206 -6.04 -10.61 -18.14
N TYR A 207 -7.19 -10.92 -17.56
CA TYR A 207 -8.43 -11.14 -18.31
C TYR A 207 -9.33 -9.92 -18.23
N MET A 208 -9.82 -9.47 -19.37
CA MET A 208 -10.65 -8.27 -19.51
C MET A 208 -11.77 -8.51 -20.52
N HIS A 209 -12.86 -7.73 -20.43
CA HIS A 209 -13.86 -7.72 -21.50
C HIS A 209 -13.22 -7.32 -22.83
N GLU A 210 -13.79 -7.78 -23.94
CA GLU A 210 -13.30 -7.44 -25.29
C GLU A 210 -13.17 -5.92 -25.52
N ASN A 211 -14.13 -5.14 -25.00
CA ASN A 211 -14.17 -3.68 -25.16
C ASN A 211 -13.44 -2.91 -24.04
N CYS A 212 -12.75 -3.61 -23.13
CA CYS A 212 -11.93 -3.00 -22.07
C CYS A 212 -10.49 -2.87 -22.53
#